data_AF-A0A838LKL5-F1
#
_entry.id   AF-A0A838LKL5-F1
#
_cell.length_a   1.000
_cell.length_b   1.000
_cell.length_c   1.000
_cell.angle_alpha   90.00
_cell.angle_beta   90.00
_cell.angle_gamma   90.00
#
_symmetry.space_group_name_H-M   'P 1'
#
loop_
_entity.id
_entity.type
_entity.pdbx_description
1 polymer ?
#
loop_
_entity_poly.entity_id
_entity_poly.type
_entity_poly.pdbx_seq_one_letter_code
_entity_poly.pdbx_strand_id
1 'polypeptide(L)'
;MARVSHHEARLAEHVDRLGTEHPPIDLASVDYAVRRPEVLTARYGHVLDYMARVELEVDRNVLELTTLLPDPPEIDRRFYAEVWQPQETRHGIILDALQVELGRPAAQPDLTSIGLKLRILGALAHLGAFQDVCRMLYYLTGMATERSAVLAYNLLHDGVLEMGEHAVAQTVVAPIKRQEPGHYAFYQLSARGLWAQLAGWQRWLVRRMRTFSFAPVGANDDEQKADFGDLMRTLRIHELAEDFAGQIARVERDLLWAHKRGLAVPPYVAAAFREAVELAELRRAA
;
A
#
# COMPACT_ATOMS: atom_id res chain seq x y z
N MET A 1 15.53 2.55 -33.91
CA MET A 1 14.90 1.86 -32.77
C MET A 1 15.84 1.97 -31.58
N ALA A 2 15.46 2.67 -30.52
CA ALA A 2 16.26 2.74 -29.30
C ALA A 2 16.31 1.35 -28.65
N ARG A 3 17.48 0.92 -28.17
CA ARG A 3 17.60 -0.33 -27.40
C ARG A 3 16.84 -0.15 -26.09
N VAL A 4 15.75 -0.89 -25.92
CA VAL A 4 15.06 -1.04 -24.63
C VAL A 4 16.07 -1.59 -23.64
N SER A 5 16.21 -0.95 -22.49
CA SER A 5 17.11 -1.44 -21.44
C SER A 5 16.60 -2.78 -20.91
N HIS A 6 17.51 -3.65 -20.46
CA HIS A 6 17.13 -4.93 -19.84
C HIS A 6 16.22 -4.74 -18.61
N HIS A 7 16.29 -3.58 -17.93
CA HIS A 7 15.40 -3.24 -16.82
C HIS A 7 13.98 -2.98 -17.29
N GLU A 8 13.80 -2.17 -18.34
CA GLU A 8 12.48 -1.87 -18.92
C GLU A 8 11.80 -3.13 -19.46
N ALA A 9 12.56 -4.01 -20.12
CA ALA A 9 12.04 -5.29 -20.61
C ALA A 9 11.52 -6.19 -19.48
N ARG A 10 12.27 -6.29 -18.37
CA ARG A 10 11.84 -7.05 -17.19
C ARG A 10 10.62 -6.45 -16.50
N LEU A 11 10.51 -5.13 -16.48
CA LEU A 11 9.34 -4.45 -15.90
C LEU A 11 8.09 -4.69 -16.76
N ALA A 12 8.21 -4.59 -18.08
CA ALA A 12 7.14 -4.91 -19.02
C ALA A 12 6.66 -6.36 -18.88
N GLU A 13 7.59 -7.33 -18.89
CA GLU A 13 7.28 -8.74 -18.68
C GLU A 13 6.57 -8.99 -17.35
N HIS A 14 6.99 -8.30 -16.29
CA HIS A 14 6.36 -8.42 -14.98
C HIS A 14 4.91 -7.91 -14.99
N VAL A 15 4.66 -6.73 -15.60
CA VAL A 15 3.30 -6.17 -15.71
C VAL A 15 2.41 -7.06 -16.57
N ASP A 16 2.91 -7.56 -17.69
CA ASP A 16 2.20 -8.50 -18.58
C ASP A 16 1.78 -9.77 -17.83
N ARG A 17 2.74 -10.38 -17.12
CA ARG A 17 2.52 -11.60 -16.36
C ARG A 17 1.53 -11.36 -15.23
N LEU A 18 1.68 -10.27 -14.48
CA LEU A 18 0.78 -9.93 -13.38
C LEU A 18 -0.67 -9.76 -13.86
N GLY A 19 -0.89 -9.03 -14.94
CA GLY A 19 -2.22 -8.84 -15.51
C GLY A 19 -2.85 -10.14 -16.04
N THR A 20 -2.04 -11.05 -16.59
CA THR A 20 -2.52 -12.31 -17.17
C THR A 20 -2.76 -13.39 -16.12
N GLU A 21 -1.82 -13.60 -15.20
CA GLU A 21 -1.87 -14.67 -14.20
C GLU A 21 -2.76 -14.33 -13.00
N HIS A 22 -2.97 -13.04 -12.75
CA HIS A 22 -3.73 -12.55 -11.61
C HIS A 22 -4.77 -11.51 -12.03
N PRO A 23 -5.74 -11.82 -12.90
CA PRO A 23 -6.76 -10.84 -13.29
C PRO A 23 -7.58 -10.35 -12.08
N PRO A 24 -8.32 -9.23 -12.19
CA PRO A 24 -9.23 -8.78 -11.16
C PRO A 24 -10.14 -9.90 -10.68
N ILE A 25 -10.32 -10.01 -9.36
CA ILE A 25 -11.09 -11.11 -8.76
C ILE A 25 -12.53 -11.04 -9.27
N ASP A 26 -13.04 -12.17 -9.77
CA ASP A 26 -14.44 -12.30 -10.16
C ASP A 26 -15.32 -12.30 -8.91
N LEU A 27 -16.22 -11.33 -8.79
CA LEU A 27 -17.13 -11.22 -7.64
C LEU A 27 -18.03 -12.44 -7.49
N ALA A 28 -18.36 -13.14 -8.58
CA ALA A 28 -19.14 -14.36 -8.51
C ALA A 28 -18.38 -15.55 -7.89
N SER A 29 -17.05 -15.46 -7.79
CA SER A 29 -16.21 -16.48 -7.15
C SER A 29 -16.08 -16.30 -5.63
N VAL A 30 -16.65 -15.24 -5.06
CA VAL A 30 -16.48 -14.87 -3.65
C VAL A 30 -17.63 -15.44 -2.82
N ASP A 31 -17.29 -16.27 -1.83
CA ASP A 31 -18.21 -16.78 -0.82
C ASP A 31 -18.06 -15.98 0.49
N TYR A 32 -19.10 -15.25 0.86
CA TYR A 32 -19.16 -14.45 2.08
C TYR A 32 -19.72 -15.21 3.30
N ALA A 33 -19.91 -16.53 3.21
CA ALA A 33 -20.41 -17.32 4.32
C ALA A 33 -19.50 -17.22 5.55
N VAL A 34 -20.05 -16.68 6.65
CA VAL A 34 -19.38 -16.61 7.96
C VAL A 34 -20.13 -17.47 8.96
N ARG A 35 -19.42 -18.40 9.60
CA ARG A 35 -19.99 -19.35 10.57
C ARG A 35 -20.25 -18.68 11.91
N ARG A 36 -19.36 -17.79 12.34
CA ARG A 36 -19.43 -17.08 13.62
C ARG A 36 -19.27 -15.57 13.41
N PRO A 37 -20.26 -14.90 12.78
CA PRO A 37 -20.18 -13.49 12.41
C PRO A 37 -19.87 -12.60 13.61
N GLU A 38 -20.51 -12.82 14.76
CA GLU A 38 -20.27 -12.03 15.98
C GLU A 38 -18.82 -12.13 16.49
N VAL A 39 -18.22 -13.33 16.40
CA VAL A 39 -16.83 -13.54 16.86
C VAL A 39 -15.85 -12.93 15.87
N LEU A 40 -16.11 -13.06 14.56
CA LEU A 40 -15.31 -12.45 13.52
C LEU A 40 -15.37 -10.91 13.63
N THR A 41 -16.55 -10.35 13.80
CA THR A 41 -16.78 -8.91 14.00
C THR A 41 -16.08 -8.41 15.26
N ALA A 42 -16.20 -9.12 16.38
CA ALA A 42 -15.54 -8.72 17.63
C ALA A 42 -14.01 -8.69 17.51
N ARG A 43 -13.42 -9.61 16.72
CA ARG A 43 -11.96 -9.70 16.57
C ARG A 43 -11.43 -8.80 15.46
N TYR A 44 -12.04 -8.84 14.28
CA TYR A 44 -11.51 -8.26 13.04
C TYR A 44 -12.40 -7.18 12.44
N GLY A 45 -13.55 -6.83 13.03
CA GLY A 45 -14.46 -5.83 12.46
C GLY A 45 -13.78 -4.50 12.13
N HIS A 46 -13.06 -3.91 13.08
CA HIS A 46 -12.30 -2.67 12.86
C HIS A 46 -11.12 -2.83 11.88
N VAL A 47 -10.54 -4.04 11.78
CA VAL A 47 -9.48 -4.33 10.79
C VAL A 47 -10.07 -4.31 9.39
N LEU A 48 -11.23 -4.96 9.22
CA LEU A 48 -11.95 -4.93 7.96
C LEU A 48 -12.32 -3.48 7.62
N ASP A 49 -12.93 -2.72 8.55
CA ASP A 49 -13.31 -1.31 8.33
C ASP A 49 -12.16 -0.50 7.76
N TYR A 50 -10.99 -0.61 8.40
CA TYR A 50 -9.78 0.07 7.97
C TYR A 50 -9.34 -0.36 6.58
N MET A 51 -9.24 -1.67 6.35
CA MET A 51 -8.75 -2.22 5.09
C MET A 51 -9.69 -1.88 3.93
N ALA A 52 -11.01 -2.07 4.06
CA ALA A 52 -11.91 -1.75 2.94
C ALA A 52 -11.93 -0.26 2.61
N ARG A 53 -11.84 0.64 3.61
CA ARG A 53 -11.71 2.08 3.33
C ARG A 53 -10.47 2.35 2.49
N VAL A 54 -9.32 1.85 2.92
CA VAL A 54 -8.03 2.08 2.23
C VAL A 54 -8.07 1.53 0.80
N GLU A 55 -8.65 0.35 0.61
CA GLU A 55 -8.77 -0.33 -0.67
C GLU A 55 -9.81 0.35 -1.59
N LEU A 56 -10.85 0.99 -1.04
CA LEU A 56 -11.81 1.75 -1.82
C LEU A 56 -11.31 3.16 -2.19
N GLU A 57 -10.28 3.67 -1.51
CA GLU A 57 -9.65 4.96 -1.84
C GLU A 57 -8.76 4.90 -3.10
N VAL A 58 -8.72 3.76 -3.81
CA VAL A 58 -7.96 3.57 -5.05
C VAL A 58 -8.24 4.64 -6.10
N ASP A 59 -9.49 5.04 -6.30
CA ASP A 59 -9.81 6.09 -7.28
C ASP A 59 -9.20 7.44 -6.88
N ARG A 60 -9.16 7.77 -5.58
CA ARG A 60 -8.42 8.92 -5.07
C ARG A 60 -6.93 8.77 -5.31
N ASN A 61 -6.37 7.58 -5.07
CA ASN A 61 -4.96 7.29 -5.34
C ASN A 61 -4.62 7.50 -6.83
N VAL A 62 -5.51 7.11 -7.76
CA VAL A 62 -5.36 7.37 -9.20
C VAL A 62 -5.43 8.87 -9.52
N LEU A 63 -6.32 9.62 -8.86
CA LEU A 63 -6.37 11.08 -9.00
C LEU A 63 -5.09 11.76 -8.48
N GLU A 64 -4.55 11.29 -7.37
CA GLU A 64 -3.28 11.78 -6.83
C GLU A 64 -2.11 11.47 -7.77
N LEU A 65 -2.08 10.25 -8.32
CA LEU A 65 -1.11 9.81 -9.33
C LEU A 65 -1.11 10.71 -10.56
N THR A 66 -2.27 10.89 -11.18
CA THR A 66 -2.44 11.70 -12.39
C THR A 66 -2.15 13.18 -12.14
N THR A 67 -2.38 13.66 -10.91
CA THR A 67 -1.98 15.03 -10.51
C THR A 67 -0.47 15.14 -10.30
N LEU A 68 0.14 14.17 -9.63
CA LEU A 68 1.55 14.21 -9.24
C LEU A 68 2.50 13.93 -10.41
N LEU A 69 2.06 13.12 -11.38
CA LEU A 69 2.83 12.64 -12.52
C LEU A 69 2.13 13.06 -13.82
N PRO A 70 2.36 14.27 -14.33
CA PRO A 70 1.66 14.77 -15.52
C PRO A 70 2.07 14.05 -16.82
N ASP A 71 3.28 13.50 -16.90
CA ASP A 71 3.77 12.73 -18.06
C ASP A 71 4.51 11.45 -17.60
N PRO A 72 3.82 10.47 -16.99
CA PRO A 72 4.46 9.26 -16.52
C PRO A 72 4.84 8.34 -17.70
N PRO A 73 5.86 7.48 -17.56
CA PRO A 73 6.20 6.46 -18.54
C PRO A 73 5.01 5.62 -18.95
N GLU A 74 5.08 5.09 -20.18
CA GLU A 74 4.04 4.20 -20.68
C GLU A 74 3.79 3.00 -19.77
N ILE A 75 4.85 2.39 -19.24
CA ILE A 75 4.72 1.22 -18.38
C ILE A 75 4.00 1.52 -17.06
N ASP A 76 4.16 2.74 -16.53
CA ASP A 76 3.48 3.20 -15.32
C ASP A 76 1.99 3.36 -15.61
N ARG A 77 1.65 4.09 -16.70
CA ARG A 77 0.26 4.29 -17.13
C ARG A 77 -0.45 2.95 -17.32
N ARG A 78 0.22 2.03 -17.99
CA ARG A 78 -0.28 0.68 -18.26
C ARG A 78 -0.50 -0.10 -16.97
N PHE A 79 0.49 -0.14 -16.08
CA PHE A 79 0.36 -0.83 -14.80
C PHE A 79 -0.83 -0.29 -13.99
N TYR A 80 -0.95 1.02 -13.84
CA TYR A 80 -2.04 1.60 -13.04
C TYR A 80 -3.41 1.36 -13.66
N ALA A 81 -3.56 1.61 -14.97
CA ALA A 81 -4.87 1.55 -15.63
C ALA A 81 -5.34 0.13 -15.95
N GLU A 82 -4.43 -0.77 -16.33
CA GLU A 82 -4.79 -2.10 -16.83
C GLU A 82 -4.65 -3.21 -15.78
N VAL A 83 -3.84 -3.00 -14.74
CA VAL A 83 -3.51 -4.04 -13.76
C VAL A 83 -3.92 -3.63 -12.36
N TRP A 84 -3.29 -2.60 -11.81
CA TRP A 84 -3.43 -2.22 -10.40
C TRP A 84 -4.83 -1.71 -10.08
N GLN A 85 -5.31 -0.64 -10.71
CA GLN A 85 -6.64 -0.06 -10.39
C GLN A 85 -7.76 -1.10 -10.51
N PRO A 86 -7.89 -1.89 -11.60
CA PRO A 86 -8.95 -2.89 -11.69
C PRO A 86 -8.87 -3.97 -10.60
N GLN A 87 -7.67 -4.37 -10.17
CA GLN A 87 -7.47 -5.35 -9.11
C GLN A 87 -7.89 -4.77 -7.75
N GLU A 88 -7.36 -3.60 -7.40
CA GLU A 88 -7.59 -2.98 -6.09
C GLU A 88 -9.05 -2.54 -5.91
N THR A 89 -9.70 -2.06 -6.98
CA THR A 89 -11.15 -1.80 -6.95
C THR A 89 -11.93 -3.07 -6.57
N ARG A 90 -11.51 -4.27 -7.03
CA ARG A 90 -12.15 -5.52 -6.60
C ARG A 90 -11.84 -5.84 -5.15
N HIS A 91 -10.64 -5.57 -4.66
CA HIS A 91 -10.28 -5.79 -3.24
C HIS A 91 -11.18 -4.97 -2.32
N GLY A 92 -11.32 -3.67 -2.61
CA GLY A 92 -12.18 -2.76 -1.86
C GLY A 92 -13.64 -3.20 -1.86
N ILE A 93 -14.20 -3.52 -3.02
CA ILE A 93 -15.60 -4.01 -3.14
C ILE A 93 -15.81 -5.30 -2.34
N ILE A 94 -14.87 -6.24 -2.40
CA ILE A 94 -14.97 -7.53 -1.72
C ILE A 94 -14.91 -7.34 -0.20
N LEU A 95 -13.99 -6.51 0.30
CA LEU A 95 -13.87 -6.28 1.73
C LEU A 95 -15.05 -5.48 2.30
N ASP A 96 -15.57 -4.52 1.56
CA ASP A 96 -16.75 -3.75 1.94
C ASP A 96 -18.00 -4.64 1.96
N ALA A 97 -18.19 -5.49 0.95
CA ALA A 97 -19.26 -6.47 0.94
C ALA A 97 -19.19 -7.41 2.17
N LEU A 98 -18.01 -7.91 2.52
CA LEU A 98 -17.83 -8.73 3.72
C LEU A 98 -18.21 -7.98 5.00
N GLN A 99 -17.88 -6.69 5.12
CA GLN A 99 -18.30 -5.88 6.27
C GLN A 99 -19.82 -5.75 6.37
N VAL A 100 -20.48 -5.49 5.25
CA VAL A 100 -21.93 -5.36 5.19
C VAL A 100 -22.61 -6.67 5.57
N GLU A 101 -22.10 -7.81 5.09
CA GLU A 101 -22.59 -9.15 5.48
C GLU A 101 -22.41 -9.43 6.99
N LEU A 102 -21.42 -8.80 7.62
CA LEU A 102 -21.18 -8.85 9.07
C LEU A 102 -22.05 -7.85 9.86
N GLY A 103 -22.96 -7.13 9.21
CA GLY A 103 -23.83 -6.14 9.83
C GLY A 103 -23.14 -4.83 10.18
N ARG A 104 -21.95 -4.56 9.61
CA ARG A 104 -21.21 -3.31 9.78
C ARG A 104 -21.66 -2.29 8.72
N PRO A 105 -21.53 -0.98 8.99
CA PRO A 105 -21.81 0.03 7.98
C PRO A 105 -20.82 -0.09 6.82
N ALA A 106 -21.29 0.21 5.60
CA ALA A 106 -20.41 0.31 4.44
C ALA A 106 -19.37 1.42 4.64
N ALA A 107 -18.16 1.18 4.14
CA ALA A 107 -17.05 2.11 4.21
C ALA A 107 -17.38 3.45 3.54
N GLN A 108 -16.80 4.52 4.05
CA GLN A 108 -16.96 5.88 3.53
C GLN A 108 -15.60 6.39 3.02
N PRO A 109 -15.14 5.93 1.86
CA PRO A 109 -13.84 6.32 1.31
C PRO A 109 -13.86 7.78 0.81
N ASP A 110 -12.74 8.47 0.94
CA ASP A 110 -12.53 9.70 0.18
C ASP A 110 -12.07 9.36 -1.24
N LEU A 111 -12.90 9.70 -2.23
CA LEU A 111 -12.63 9.39 -3.63
C LEU A 111 -12.07 10.57 -4.43
N THR A 112 -12.03 11.79 -3.86
CA THR A 112 -11.87 13.00 -4.67
C THR A 112 -10.93 14.06 -4.11
N SER A 113 -10.62 14.05 -2.81
CA SER A 113 -9.77 15.09 -2.25
C SER A 113 -8.33 14.92 -2.71
N ILE A 114 -7.72 16.03 -3.11
CA ILE A 114 -6.29 16.10 -3.44
C ILE A 114 -5.68 17.24 -2.63
N GLY A 115 -4.77 16.88 -1.74
CA GLY A 115 -4.09 17.84 -0.87
C GLY A 115 -3.32 18.91 -1.64
N LEU A 116 -3.30 20.14 -1.12
CA LEU A 116 -2.60 21.27 -1.73
C LEU A 116 -1.12 20.97 -2.02
N LYS A 117 -0.45 20.23 -1.12
CA LYS A 117 0.95 19.80 -1.31
C LYS A 117 1.13 18.97 -2.58
N LEU A 118 0.23 18.02 -2.85
CA LEU A 118 0.29 17.19 -4.05
C LEU A 118 0.05 18.02 -5.31
N ARG A 119 -0.89 18.98 -5.27
CA ARG A 119 -1.14 19.90 -6.40
C ARG A 119 0.09 20.75 -6.74
N ILE A 120 0.78 21.26 -5.71
CA ILE A 120 2.02 22.02 -5.89
C ILE A 120 3.12 21.13 -6.49
N LEU A 121 3.29 19.91 -5.98
CA LEU A 121 4.26 18.96 -6.52
C LEU A 121 3.96 18.59 -7.97
N GLY A 122 2.68 18.36 -8.30
CA GLY A 122 2.23 18.10 -9.67
C GLY A 122 2.51 19.26 -10.63
N ALA A 123 2.29 20.50 -10.20
CA ALA A 123 2.65 21.67 -10.99
C ALA A 123 4.16 21.72 -11.28
N LEU A 124 4.99 21.46 -10.28
CA LEU A 124 6.46 21.40 -10.44
C LEU A 124 6.91 20.19 -11.29
N ALA A 125 6.16 19.08 -11.27
CA ALA A 125 6.46 17.86 -12.00
C ALA A 125 6.33 18.00 -13.53
N HIS A 126 5.84 19.12 -14.05
CA HIS A 126 5.97 19.44 -15.48
C HIS A 126 7.44 19.66 -15.91
N LEU A 127 8.35 19.86 -14.95
CA LEU A 127 9.79 19.83 -15.18
C LEU A 127 10.28 18.38 -15.07
N GLY A 128 10.74 17.78 -16.17
CA GLY A 128 11.07 16.35 -16.22
C GLY A 128 12.00 15.85 -15.10
N ALA A 129 13.04 16.62 -14.75
CA ALA A 129 13.93 16.23 -13.66
C ALA A 129 13.27 16.29 -12.26
N PHE A 130 12.25 17.15 -12.08
CA PHE A 130 11.45 17.18 -10.87
C PHE A 130 10.39 16.07 -10.89
N GLN A 131 9.83 15.74 -12.05
CA GLN A 131 8.93 14.59 -12.22
C GLN A 131 9.57 13.31 -11.71
N ASP A 132 10.84 13.08 -12.04
CA ASP A 132 11.59 11.92 -11.56
C ASP A 132 11.70 11.86 -10.02
N VAL A 133 11.76 13.01 -9.35
CA VAL A 133 11.75 13.08 -7.88
C VAL A 133 10.36 12.69 -7.35
N CYS A 134 9.30 13.25 -7.93
CA CYS A 134 7.92 12.92 -7.59
C CYS A 134 7.61 11.43 -7.81
N ARG A 135 8.03 10.88 -8.96
CA ARG A 135 7.90 9.47 -9.31
C ARG A 135 8.66 8.56 -8.36
N MET A 136 9.88 8.96 -7.98
CA MET A 136 10.65 8.20 -6.98
C MET A 136 9.98 8.19 -5.60
N LEU A 137 9.45 9.34 -5.15
CA LEU A 137 8.70 9.41 -3.88
C LEU A 137 7.45 8.54 -3.94
N TYR A 138 6.75 8.56 -5.06
CA TYR A 138 5.59 7.72 -5.27
C TYR A 138 5.94 6.23 -5.23
N TYR A 139 6.99 5.78 -5.93
CA TYR A 139 7.41 4.38 -5.87
C TYR A 139 7.79 3.92 -4.47
N LEU A 140 8.40 4.79 -3.67
CA LEU A 140 8.73 4.48 -2.27
C LEU A 140 7.47 4.36 -1.41
N THR A 141 6.46 5.22 -1.64
CA THR A 141 5.15 5.12 -0.99
C THR A 141 4.44 3.84 -1.39
N GLY A 142 4.26 3.59 -2.69
CA GLY A 142 3.63 2.36 -3.19
C GLY A 142 4.31 1.11 -2.63
N MET A 143 5.63 1.02 -2.72
CA MET A 143 6.38 -0.11 -2.15
C MET A 143 6.14 -0.33 -0.65
N ALA A 144 6.03 0.75 0.14
CA ALA A 144 5.73 0.65 1.56
C ALA A 144 4.28 0.21 1.81
N THR A 145 3.34 0.74 1.04
CA THR A 145 1.92 0.37 1.03
C THR A 145 1.75 -1.11 0.70
N GLU A 146 2.20 -1.55 -0.48
CA GLU A 146 2.06 -2.94 -0.92
C GLU A 146 2.74 -3.91 0.03
N ARG A 147 3.90 -3.54 0.60
CA ARG A 147 4.55 -4.42 1.58
C ARG A 147 3.74 -4.52 2.87
N SER A 148 3.09 -3.44 3.30
CA SER A 148 2.19 -3.45 4.46
C SER A 148 0.98 -4.32 4.18
N ALA A 149 0.37 -4.19 2.99
CA ALA A 149 -0.76 -4.98 2.55
C ALA A 149 -0.43 -6.48 2.52
N VAL A 150 0.68 -6.88 1.89
CA VAL A 150 1.18 -8.28 1.90
C VAL A 150 1.22 -8.84 3.33
N LEU A 151 1.77 -8.08 4.29
CA LEU A 151 1.90 -8.54 5.67
C LEU A 151 0.56 -8.60 6.40
N ALA A 152 -0.28 -7.58 6.25
CA ALA A 152 -1.61 -7.52 6.84
C ALA A 152 -2.50 -8.66 6.33
N TYR A 153 -2.56 -8.90 5.03
CA TYR A 153 -3.34 -9.98 4.42
C TYR A 153 -2.84 -11.37 4.82
N ASN A 154 -1.52 -11.56 5.02
CA ASN A 154 -1.01 -12.82 5.57
C ASN A 154 -1.54 -13.08 6.99
N LEU A 155 -1.44 -12.09 7.86
CA LEU A 155 -1.89 -12.21 9.26
C LEU A 155 -3.41 -12.35 9.38
N LEU A 156 -4.16 -11.60 8.57
CA LEU A 156 -5.60 -11.71 8.49
C LEU A 156 -6.02 -13.09 7.97
N HIS A 157 -5.39 -13.58 6.91
CA HIS A 157 -5.67 -14.90 6.35
C HIS A 157 -5.50 -15.98 7.42
N ASP A 158 -4.35 -15.99 8.09
CA ASP A 158 -4.04 -17.00 9.09
C ASP A 158 -5.02 -16.91 10.28
N GLY A 159 -5.32 -15.70 10.73
CA GLY A 159 -6.28 -15.46 11.81
C GLY A 159 -7.72 -15.90 11.50
N VAL A 160 -8.21 -15.62 10.28
CA VAL A 160 -9.53 -16.05 9.81
C VAL A 160 -9.58 -17.57 9.62
N LEU A 161 -8.48 -18.16 9.12
CA LEU A 161 -8.35 -19.61 8.95
C LEU A 161 -8.33 -20.34 10.30
N GLU A 162 -7.61 -19.84 11.29
CA GLU A 162 -7.59 -20.36 12.67
C GLU A 162 -8.99 -20.33 13.32
N MET A 163 -9.82 -19.35 12.93
CA MET A 163 -11.21 -19.27 13.34
C MET A 163 -12.13 -20.26 12.60
N GLY A 164 -11.63 -21.04 11.64
CA GLY A 164 -12.42 -21.98 10.86
C GLY A 164 -13.39 -21.31 9.88
N GLU A 165 -13.15 -20.03 9.56
CA GLU A 165 -13.91 -19.25 8.57
C GLU A 165 -13.32 -19.48 7.17
N HIS A 166 -13.44 -20.71 6.68
CA HIS A 166 -12.75 -21.16 5.47
C HIS A 166 -13.20 -20.46 4.19
N ALA A 167 -14.49 -20.14 4.04
CA ALA A 167 -14.99 -19.40 2.87
C ALA A 167 -14.27 -18.05 2.75
N VAL A 168 -14.38 -17.21 3.78
CA VAL A 168 -13.68 -15.91 3.85
C VAL A 168 -12.17 -16.08 3.64
N ALA A 169 -11.51 -17.00 4.34
CA ALA A 169 -10.07 -17.19 4.18
C ALA A 169 -9.67 -17.53 2.73
N GLN A 170 -10.42 -18.40 2.06
CA GLN A 170 -10.05 -18.95 0.74
C GLN A 170 -10.54 -18.11 -0.45
N THR A 171 -11.68 -17.44 -0.33
CA THR A 171 -12.33 -16.73 -1.45
C THR A 171 -12.32 -15.22 -1.29
N VAL A 172 -12.16 -14.68 -0.08
CA VAL A 172 -12.00 -13.23 0.15
C VAL A 172 -10.52 -12.90 0.31
N VAL A 173 -9.86 -13.44 1.33
CA VAL A 173 -8.52 -12.99 1.73
C VAL A 173 -7.42 -13.57 0.86
N ALA A 174 -7.44 -14.88 0.60
CA ALA A 174 -6.37 -15.54 -0.16
C ALA A 174 -6.21 -15.03 -1.61
N PRO A 175 -7.27 -14.73 -2.38
CA PRO A 175 -7.12 -14.18 -3.72
C PRO A 175 -6.48 -12.80 -3.72
N ILE A 176 -6.89 -11.90 -2.82
CA ILE A 176 -6.30 -10.57 -2.66
C ILE A 176 -4.81 -10.70 -2.31
N LYS A 177 -4.51 -11.47 -1.26
CA LYS A 177 -3.14 -11.80 -0.81
C LYS A 177 -2.22 -12.30 -1.94
N ARG A 178 -2.73 -12.95 -2.98
CA ARG A 178 -1.94 -13.44 -4.12
C ARG A 178 -1.53 -12.32 -5.09
N GLN A 179 -2.25 -11.21 -5.14
CA GLN A 179 -1.99 -10.10 -6.06
C GLN A 179 -0.95 -9.12 -5.50
N GLU A 180 -1.03 -8.79 -4.21
CA GLU A 180 -0.15 -7.84 -3.50
C GLU A 180 1.36 -8.00 -3.78
N PRO A 181 1.95 -9.22 -3.80
CA PRO A 181 3.38 -9.36 -4.05
C PRO A 181 3.78 -8.90 -5.47
N GLY A 182 2.84 -8.99 -6.42
CA GLY A 182 3.01 -8.52 -7.79
C GLY A 182 3.10 -6.99 -7.85
N HIS A 183 2.22 -6.28 -7.14
CA HIS A 183 2.27 -4.81 -7.05
C HIS A 183 3.55 -4.34 -6.35
N TYR A 184 3.90 -4.99 -5.23
CA TYR A 184 5.16 -4.70 -4.53
C TYR A 184 6.37 -4.85 -5.46
N ALA A 185 6.40 -5.91 -6.27
CA ALA A 185 7.49 -6.16 -7.21
C ALA A 185 7.57 -5.10 -8.31
N PHE A 186 6.44 -4.58 -8.80
CA PHE A 186 6.41 -3.45 -9.74
C PHE A 186 7.12 -2.24 -9.11
N TYR A 187 6.69 -1.79 -7.93
CA TYR A 187 7.30 -0.63 -7.27
C TYR A 187 8.77 -0.83 -6.94
N GLN A 188 9.16 -2.02 -6.48
CA GLN A 188 10.54 -2.33 -6.18
C GLN A 188 11.43 -2.25 -7.44
N LEU A 189 10.99 -2.85 -8.55
CA LEU A 189 11.72 -2.82 -9.81
C LEU A 189 11.82 -1.37 -10.32
N SER A 190 10.71 -0.65 -10.36
CA SER A 190 10.63 0.73 -10.84
C SER A 190 11.49 1.68 -10.00
N ALA A 191 11.45 1.58 -8.67
CA ALA A 191 12.29 2.36 -7.75
C ALA A 191 13.79 2.11 -7.99
N ARG A 192 14.20 0.84 -8.14
CA ARG A 192 15.60 0.48 -8.39
C ARG A 192 16.09 0.99 -9.75
N GLY A 193 15.26 0.87 -10.79
CA GLY A 193 15.56 1.35 -12.13
C GLY A 193 15.73 2.87 -12.18
N LEU A 194 14.79 3.59 -11.57
CA LEU A 194 14.82 5.05 -11.52
C LEU A 194 15.99 5.56 -10.68
N TRP A 195 16.24 4.97 -9.50
CA TRP A 195 17.31 5.41 -8.61
C TRP A 195 18.69 5.43 -9.29
N ALA A 196 18.96 4.43 -10.14
CA ALA A 196 20.20 4.35 -10.92
C ALA A 196 20.37 5.52 -11.90
N GLN A 197 19.27 6.09 -12.38
CA GLN A 197 19.23 7.18 -13.36
C GLN A 197 19.22 8.58 -12.72
N LEU A 198 18.78 8.70 -11.46
CA LEU A 198 18.72 9.98 -10.77
C LEU A 198 20.09 10.64 -10.58
N ALA A 199 20.15 11.95 -10.86
CA ALA A 199 21.28 12.81 -10.53
C ALA A 199 21.46 12.95 -9.01
N GLY A 200 22.65 13.39 -8.58
CA GLY A 200 23.00 13.53 -7.17
C GLY A 200 22.04 14.43 -6.38
N TRP A 201 21.61 15.55 -6.97
CA TRP A 201 20.67 16.48 -6.33
C TRP A 201 19.25 15.89 -6.23
N GLN A 202 18.80 15.12 -7.24
CA GLN A 202 17.51 14.43 -7.19
C GLN A 202 17.51 13.38 -6.06
N ARG A 203 18.57 12.59 -5.94
CA ARG A 203 18.73 11.62 -4.84
C ARG A 203 18.75 12.30 -3.47
N TRP A 204 19.42 13.45 -3.34
CA TRP A 204 19.40 14.24 -2.11
C TRP A 204 17.99 14.73 -1.78
N LEU A 205 17.28 15.26 -2.78
CA LEU A 205 15.93 15.79 -2.59
C LEU A 205 14.93 14.68 -2.22
N VAL A 206 14.97 13.53 -2.90
CA VAL A 206 14.15 12.34 -2.56
C VAL A 206 14.38 11.93 -1.10
N ARG A 207 15.65 11.80 -0.67
CA ARG A 207 15.96 11.47 0.73
C ARG A 207 15.36 12.47 1.69
N ARG A 208 15.55 13.77 1.42
CA ARG A 208 15.05 14.82 2.29
C ARG A 208 13.53 14.81 2.37
N MET A 209 12.85 14.73 1.23
CA MET A 209 11.39 14.70 1.15
C MET A 209 10.82 13.48 1.85
N ARG A 210 11.38 12.30 1.60
CA ARG A 210 10.91 11.05 2.21
C ARG A 210 10.96 11.08 3.73
N THR A 211 11.93 11.76 4.35
CA THR A 211 12.05 11.82 5.82
C THR A 211 10.87 12.47 6.53
N PHE A 212 10.10 13.33 5.86
CA PHE A 212 8.95 14.02 6.46
C PHE A 212 7.62 13.69 5.77
N SER A 213 7.66 12.94 4.66
CA SER A 213 6.46 12.55 3.90
C SER A 213 6.07 11.09 4.10
N PHE A 214 6.81 10.32 4.91
CA PHE A 214 6.43 8.96 5.23
C PHE A 214 5.23 8.96 6.17
N ALA A 215 4.22 8.17 5.84
CA ALA A 215 3.09 7.84 6.70
C ALA A 215 2.76 6.34 6.52
N PRO A 216 2.18 5.69 7.55
CA PRO A 216 1.60 4.36 7.38
C PRO A 216 0.53 4.36 6.29
N VAL A 217 0.34 3.20 5.64
CA VAL A 217 -0.66 3.05 4.57
C VAL A 217 -2.02 3.52 5.05
N GLY A 218 -2.68 4.41 4.31
CA GLY A 218 -4.04 4.85 4.62
C GLY A 218 -4.21 5.74 5.86
N ALA A 219 -3.11 6.23 6.46
CA ALA A 219 -3.12 7.03 7.68
C ALA A 219 -2.76 8.51 7.42
N ASN A 220 -3.74 9.31 7.02
CA ASN A 220 -3.55 10.71 6.59
C ASN A 220 -3.72 11.74 7.72
N ASP A 221 -4.38 11.36 8.81
CA ASP A 221 -4.61 12.18 10.00
C ASP A 221 -4.44 11.35 11.29
N ASP A 222 -4.56 12.00 12.45
CA ASP A 222 -4.32 11.36 13.74
C ASP A 222 -5.38 10.30 14.10
N GLU A 223 -6.62 10.43 13.57
CA GLU A 223 -7.67 9.44 13.74
C GLU A 223 -7.32 8.16 12.96
N GLN A 224 -6.96 8.31 11.69
CA GLN A 224 -6.58 7.20 10.83
C GLN A 224 -5.26 6.54 11.27
N LYS A 225 -4.33 7.31 11.86
CA LYS A 225 -3.13 6.74 12.50
C LYS A 225 -3.49 5.87 13.71
N ALA A 226 -4.42 6.33 14.55
CA ALA A 226 -4.89 5.52 15.68
C ALA A 226 -5.60 4.25 15.18
N ASP A 227 -6.42 4.32 14.12
CA ASP A 227 -7.04 3.14 13.52
C ASP A 227 -5.98 2.14 13.00
N PHE A 228 -4.93 2.65 12.35
CA PHE A 228 -3.79 1.83 11.93
C PHE A 228 -3.10 1.17 13.12
N GLY A 229 -2.93 1.90 14.23
CA GLY A 229 -2.37 1.36 15.47
C GLY A 229 -3.23 0.25 16.09
N ASP A 230 -4.56 0.39 16.05
CA ASP A 230 -5.50 -0.66 16.46
C ASP A 230 -5.39 -1.91 15.58
N LEU A 231 -5.29 -1.74 14.26
CA LEU A 231 -5.04 -2.82 13.31
C LEU A 231 -3.72 -3.53 13.62
N MET A 232 -2.63 -2.78 13.85
CA MET A 232 -1.33 -3.35 14.21
C MET A 232 -1.39 -4.18 15.49
N ARG A 233 -2.18 -3.75 16.47
CA ARG A 233 -2.36 -4.48 17.71
C ARG A 233 -3.12 -5.79 17.47
N THR A 234 -4.25 -5.72 16.77
CA THR A 234 -5.12 -6.87 16.51
C THR A 234 -4.47 -7.94 15.64
N LEU A 235 -3.70 -7.53 14.64
CA LEU A 235 -2.90 -8.44 13.82
C LEU A 235 -1.59 -8.88 14.49
N ARG A 236 -1.35 -8.46 15.74
CA ARG A 236 -0.12 -8.75 16.50
C ARG A 236 1.17 -8.29 15.80
N ILE A 237 1.05 -7.29 14.94
CA ILE A 237 2.19 -6.63 14.26
C ILE A 237 3.06 -5.88 15.28
N HIS A 238 2.46 -5.33 16.33
CA HIS A 238 3.18 -4.61 17.39
C HIS A 238 4.22 -5.47 18.13
N GLU A 239 3.96 -6.78 18.29
CA GLU A 239 4.92 -7.73 18.88
C GLU A 239 6.14 -7.98 17.97
N LEU A 240 5.99 -7.65 16.67
CA LEU A 240 6.98 -7.79 15.62
C LEU A 240 7.35 -6.42 15.02
N ALA A 241 7.15 -5.31 15.73
CA ALA A 241 7.20 -3.97 15.13
C ALA A 241 8.54 -3.67 14.43
N GLU A 242 9.66 -4.12 14.99
CA GLU A 242 10.99 -3.98 14.35
C GLU A 242 11.12 -4.84 13.10
N ASP A 243 10.59 -6.07 13.11
CA ASP A 243 10.60 -6.98 11.96
C ASP A 243 9.64 -6.51 10.86
N PHE A 244 8.48 -5.97 11.22
CA PHE A 244 7.49 -5.41 10.31
C PHE A 244 8.03 -4.13 9.65
N ALA A 245 8.49 -3.18 10.46
CA ALA A 245 9.09 -1.95 9.97
C ALA A 245 10.38 -2.25 9.16
N GLY A 246 11.16 -3.26 9.55
CA GLY A 246 12.33 -3.72 8.81
C GLY A 246 11.99 -4.34 7.46
N GLN A 247 10.87 -5.04 7.36
CA GLN A 247 10.40 -5.59 6.08
C GLN A 247 9.90 -4.50 5.14
N ILE A 248 9.10 -3.55 5.64
CA ILE A 248 8.60 -2.41 4.86
C ILE A 248 9.75 -1.51 4.40
N ALA A 249 10.66 -1.18 5.30
CA ALA A 249 11.73 -0.24 5.01
C ALA A 249 12.93 -0.86 4.29
N ARG A 250 12.96 -2.18 4.05
CA ARG A 250 14.16 -2.89 3.54
C ARG A 250 14.74 -2.23 2.30
N VAL A 251 13.93 -2.08 1.26
CA VAL A 251 14.39 -1.54 -0.02
C VAL A 251 14.63 -0.03 0.09
N GLU A 252 13.82 0.68 0.87
CA GLU A 252 14.01 2.10 1.11
C GLU A 252 15.34 2.39 1.83
N ARG A 253 15.69 1.58 2.83
CA ARG A 253 16.99 1.60 3.49
C ARG A 253 18.11 1.33 2.49
N ASP A 254 17.97 0.28 1.68
CA ASP A 254 19.00 -0.11 0.72
C ASP A 254 19.20 0.96 -0.37
N LEU A 255 18.16 1.69 -0.77
CA LEU A 255 18.26 2.75 -1.78
C LEU A 255 18.72 4.09 -1.18
N LEU A 256 18.04 4.54 -0.13
CA LEU A 256 18.22 5.89 0.40
C LEU A 256 19.38 5.96 1.40
N TRP A 257 19.61 4.90 2.16
CA TRP A 257 20.47 4.89 3.34
C TRP A 257 21.63 3.89 3.29
N ALA A 258 21.94 3.30 2.12
CA ALA A 258 23.09 2.40 1.94
C ALA A 258 24.44 2.96 2.47
N HIS A 259 24.57 4.28 2.56
CA HIS A 259 25.75 4.95 3.10
C HIS A 259 25.81 4.97 4.64
N LYS A 260 24.69 4.82 5.34
CA LYS A 260 24.62 4.74 6.81
C LYS A 260 24.61 3.28 7.24
N ARG A 261 25.81 2.71 7.40
CA ARG A 261 25.99 1.36 7.96
C ARG A 261 25.40 1.30 9.37
N GLY A 262 24.48 0.36 9.62
CA GLY A 262 24.05 -0.02 10.98
C GLY A 262 22.59 0.25 11.35
N LEU A 263 21.80 0.98 10.55
CA LEU A 263 20.37 1.16 10.85
C LEU A 263 19.55 0.03 10.21
N ALA A 264 18.88 -0.78 11.03
CA ALA A 264 17.96 -1.82 10.55
C ALA A 264 16.72 -1.21 9.88
N VAL A 265 16.20 -0.13 10.46
CA VAL A 265 15.01 0.64 10.04
C VAL A 265 15.34 2.14 10.04
N PRO A 266 14.96 2.92 9.01
CA PRO A 266 15.09 4.38 9.05
C PRO A 266 14.28 5.00 10.22
N PRO A 267 14.83 5.98 10.97
CA PRO A 267 14.20 6.50 12.18
C PRO A 267 12.78 7.07 11.99
N TYR A 268 12.51 7.71 10.85
CA TYR A 268 11.19 8.28 10.57
C TYR A 268 10.12 7.20 10.31
N VAL A 269 10.50 6.05 9.76
CA VAL A 269 9.60 4.91 9.59
C VAL A 269 9.23 4.33 10.95
N ALA A 270 10.24 4.09 11.79
CA ALA A 270 10.03 3.57 13.14
C ALA A 270 9.21 4.56 14.00
N ALA A 271 9.44 5.87 13.84
CA ALA A 271 8.68 6.90 14.55
C ALA A 271 7.20 6.89 14.14
N ALA A 272 6.91 6.84 12.85
CA ALA A 272 5.52 6.83 12.36
C ALA A 272 4.72 5.60 12.84
N PHE A 273 5.35 4.42 12.90
CA PHE A 273 4.68 3.23 13.46
C PHE A 273 4.47 3.32 14.97
N ARG A 274 5.44 3.86 15.71
CA ARG A 274 5.26 4.10 17.16
C ARG A 274 4.15 5.11 17.42
N GLU A 275 4.13 6.20 16.68
CA GLU A 275 3.10 7.24 16.77
C GLU A 275 1.69 6.66 16.56
N ALA A 276 1.51 5.79 15.56
CA ALA A 276 0.23 5.11 15.34
C ALA A 276 -0.22 4.27 16.55
N VAL A 277 0.70 3.51 17.17
CA VAL A 277 0.41 2.71 18.37
C VAL A 277 0.09 3.60 19.57
N GLU A 278 0.87 4.67 19.79
CA GLU A 278 0.68 5.64 20.88
C GLU A 278 -0.70 6.33 20.76
N LEU A 279 -1.09 6.75 19.56
CA LEU A 279 -2.41 7.36 19.31
C LEU A 279 -3.55 6.37 19.58
N ALA A 280 -3.40 5.09 19.21
CA ALA A 280 -4.38 4.06 19.51
C ALA A 280 -4.50 3.79 21.03
N GLU A 281 -3.41 3.87 21.78
CA GLU A 281 -3.41 3.73 23.24
C GLU A 281 -4.09 4.91 23.92
N LEU A 282 -3.78 6.14 23.49
CA LEU A 282 -4.42 7.36 24.00
C LEU A 282 -5.94 7.33 23.80
N ARG A 283 -6.40 6.89 22.61
CA ARG A 283 -7.84 6.75 22.33
C ARG A 283 -8.53 5.77 23.29
N ARG A 284 -7.88 4.66 23.66
CA ARG A 284 -8.45 3.66 24.58
C ARG A 284 -8.49 4.13 26.03
N ALA A 285 -7.63 5.06 26.41
CA ALA A 285 -7.54 5.60 27.77
C ALA A 285 -8.54 6.75 28.02
N ALA A 286 -9.09 7.35 26.96
CA ALA A 286 -10.10 8.40 26.99
C ALA A 286 -11.52 7.83 27.12
#